data_AF-A0A382XLY5-F1
#
_entry.id   AF-A0A382XLY5-F1
#
_cell.length_a   1.000
_cell.length_b   1.000
_cell.length_c   1.000
_cell.angle_alpha   90.00
_cell.angle_beta   90.00
_cell.angle_gamma   90.00
#
_symmetry.space_group_name_H-M   'P 1'
#
loop_
_entity.id
_entity.type
_entity.pdbx_description
1 polymer ?
#
loop_
_entity_poly.entity_id
_entity_poly.type
_entity_poly.pdbx_seq_one_letter_code
_entity_poly.pdbx_strand_id
1 'polypeptide(L)'
;KNYQSLKANFSLEKKNRIISYIEPGKNYYPVSKMITTEAGIYHDWFKDIYITLGNENNNIWFIRVYINPLVSFIWVGVFIMIFSSVIAVIKK
;
A
#
# COMPACT_ATOMS: atom_id res chain seq x y z
N LYS A 1 -23.98 -11.68 -9.93
CA LYS A 1 -23.00 -10.92 -9.11
C LYS A 1 -21.87 -11.87 -8.75
N ASN A 2 -20.65 -11.65 -9.25
CA ASN A 2 -19.57 -12.67 -9.28
C ASN A 2 -18.66 -12.69 -8.03
N TYR A 3 -18.75 -11.68 -7.16
CA TYR A 3 -17.96 -11.58 -5.93
C TYR A 3 -18.71 -10.75 -4.89
N GLN A 4 -18.34 -10.93 -3.62
CA GLN A 4 -18.73 -10.07 -2.50
C GLN A 4 -17.48 -9.31 -2.06
N SER A 5 -17.59 -8.00 -1.84
CA SER A 5 -16.46 -7.16 -1.41
C SER A 5 -16.77 -6.57 -0.05
N LEU A 6 -15.86 -6.74 0.89
CA LEU A 6 -15.87 -6.11 2.21
C LEU A 6 -14.78 -5.05 2.20
N LYS A 7 -15.17 -3.78 2.30
CA LYS A 7 -14.23 -2.65 2.33
C LYS A 7 -14.32 -1.96 3.68
N ALA A 8 -13.18 -1.60 4.24
CA ALA A 8 -13.10 -0.71 5.39
C ALA A 8 -12.58 0.64 4.90
N ASN A 9 -13.09 1.74 5.45
CA ASN A 9 -12.65 3.08 5.07
C ASN A 9 -11.88 3.69 6.25
N PHE A 10 -10.59 3.99 6.05
CA PHE A 10 -9.73 4.58 7.05
C PHE A 10 -9.32 5.99 6.63
N SER A 11 -9.48 6.98 7.51
CA SER A 11 -8.94 8.32 7.32
C SER A 11 -7.55 8.43 7.95
N LEU A 12 -6.56 8.85 7.16
CA LEU A 12 -5.22 9.15 7.64
C LEU A 12 -5.14 10.63 8.03
N GLU A 13 -4.85 10.91 9.30
CA GLU A 13 -4.78 12.26 9.84
C GLU A 13 -3.37 12.62 10.32
N LYS A 14 -2.90 13.84 10.01
CA LYS A 14 -1.64 14.39 10.51
C LYS A 14 -1.83 15.86 10.87
N LYS A 15 -1.49 16.22 12.11
CA LYS A 15 -1.59 17.60 12.62
C LYS A 15 -3.00 18.20 12.41
N ASN A 16 -4.05 17.48 12.80
CA ASN A 16 -5.43 17.94 12.71
C ASN A 16 -5.96 18.17 11.27
N ARG A 17 -5.34 17.53 10.28
CA ARG A 17 -5.77 17.55 8.87
C ARG A 17 -5.79 16.15 8.30
N ILE A 18 -6.89 15.82 7.63
CA ILE A 18 -7.02 14.58 6.85
C ILE A 18 -6.11 14.70 5.63
N ILE A 19 -5.16 13.78 5.52
CA ILE A 19 -4.21 13.75 4.40
C ILE A 19 -4.78 12.89 3.26
N SER A 20 -5.37 11.74 3.60
CA SER A 20 -5.89 10.79 2.62
C SER A 20 -6.89 9.83 3.25
N TYR A 21 -7.72 9.23 2.41
CA TYR A 21 -8.54 8.08 2.73
C TYR A 21 -7.87 6.82 2.17
N ILE A 22 -7.93 5.72 2.93
CA ILE A 22 -7.32 4.43 2.58
C ILE A 22 -8.41 3.37 2.72
N GLU A 23 -8.67 2.64 1.63
CA GLU A 23 -9.74 1.65 1.56
C GLU A 23 -9.18 0.22 1.40
N PRO A 24 -8.67 -0.42 2.47
CA PRO A 24 -8.35 -1.84 2.42
C PRO A 24 -9.64 -2.67 2.28
N GLY A 25 -9.53 -3.74 1.51
CA GLY A 25 -10.67 -4.57 1.15
C GLY A 25 -10.39 -6.06 1.26
N LYS A 26 -11.46 -6.85 1.30
CA LYS A 26 -11.45 -8.29 1.08
C LYS A 26 -12.49 -8.65 0.04
N ASN A 27 -12.07 -9.34 -1.00
CA ASN A 27 -12.95 -9.81 -2.05
C ASN A 27 -13.13 -11.33 -1.90
N TYR A 28 -14.37 -11.75 -1.67
CA TYR A 28 -14.80 -13.15 -1.60
C TYR A 28 -15.37 -13.60 -2.94
N TYR A 29 -14.79 -14.67 -3.49
CA TYR A 29 -15.22 -15.31 -4.72
C TYR A 29 -15.99 -16.59 -4.40
N PRO A 30 -17.34 -16.60 -4.51
CA PRO A 30 -18.16 -17.74 -4.11
C PRO A 30 -17.91 -19.00 -4.97
N VAL A 31 -17.54 -18.83 -6.24
CA VAL A 31 -17.27 -19.94 -7.17
C VAL A 31 -15.97 -20.67 -6.80
N SER A 32 -14.92 -19.92 -6.47
CA SER A 32 -13.60 -20.48 -6.12
C SER A 32 -13.42 -20.72 -4.63
N LYS A 33 -14.40 -20.32 -3.80
CA LYS A 33 -14.34 -20.30 -2.32
C LYS A 33 -13.05 -19.66 -1.78
N MET A 34 -12.53 -18.66 -2.50
CA MET A 34 -11.29 -17.96 -2.15
C MET A 34 -11.59 -16.55 -1.64
N ILE A 35 -10.87 -16.15 -0.59
CA ILE A 35 -10.84 -14.78 -0.06
C ILE A 35 -9.52 -14.15 -0.47
N THR A 36 -9.59 -13.03 -1.18
CA THR A 36 -8.42 -12.22 -1.54
C THR A 36 -8.42 -10.95 -0.69
N THR A 37 -7.24 -10.55 -0.21
CA THR A 37 -7.08 -9.35 0.62
C THR A 37 -6.43 -8.26 -0.22
N GLU A 38 -7.11 -7.13 -0.34
CA GLU A 38 -6.62 -5.92 -0.99
C GLU A 38 -6.06 -4.99 0.08
N ALA A 39 -4.75 -4.74 0.00
CA ALA A 39 -4.08 -3.83 0.91
C ALA A 39 -4.39 -2.39 0.51
N GLY A 40 -4.76 -1.57 1.49
CA GLY A 40 -4.82 -0.13 1.32
C GLY A 40 -3.41 0.45 1.43
N ILE A 41 -2.97 1.17 0.41
CA ILE A 41 -1.60 1.72 0.34
C ILE A 41 -1.70 3.24 0.29
N TYR A 42 -0.94 3.89 1.16
CA TYR A 42 -0.70 5.32 1.10
C TYR A 42 0.80 5.56 0.95
N HIS A 43 1.17 6.22 -0.16
CA HIS A 43 2.55 6.58 -0.47
C HIS A 43 2.82 8.00 0.02
N ASP A 44 3.88 8.18 0.81
CA ASP A 44 4.42 9.49 1.20
C ASP A 44 5.88 9.57 0.76
N TRP A 45 6.42 10.77 0.65
CA TRP A 45 7.79 10.95 0.18
C TRP A 45 8.82 10.28 1.11
N PHE A 46 8.53 10.21 2.40
CA PHE A 46 9.42 9.65 3.43
C PHE A 46 9.02 8.26 3.93
N LYS A 47 7.78 7.83 3.71
CA LYS A 47 7.25 6.59 4.29
C LYS A 47 6.04 6.08 3.54
N ASP A 48 5.97 4.78 3.42
CA ASP A 48 4.81 4.10 2.85
C ASP A 48 4.02 3.44 3.97
N ILE A 49 2.71 3.67 3.97
CA ILE A 49 1.79 3.10 4.94
C ILE A 49 0.98 2.04 4.23
N TYR A 50 1.08 0.81 4.73
CA TYR A 50 0.33 -0.33 4.24
C TYR A 50 -0.66 -0.76 5.32
N ILE A 51 -1.94 -0.74 4.98
CA ILE A 51 -3.01 -1.19 5.85
C ILE A 51 -3.59 -2.46 5.25
N THR A 52 -3.64 -3.54 6.02
CA THR A 52 -4.27 -4.79 5.59
C THR A 52 -5.35 -5.20 6.58
N LEU A 53 -6.47 -5.65 6.02
CA LEU A 53 -7.58 -6.18 6.80
C LEU A 53 -7.29 -7.65 7.14
N GLY A 54 -7.14 -7.96 8.42
CA GLY A 54 -7.00 -9.32 8.93
C GLY A 54 -8.34 -10.07 8.90
N ASN A 55 -8.35 -11.30 9.41
CA ASN A 55 -9.58 -12.07 9.55
C ASN A 55 -10.39 -11.56 10.73
N GLU A 56 -11.71 -11.70 10.63
CA GLU A 56 -12.60 -11.53 11.77
C GLU A 56 -12.50 -12.76 12.68
N ASN A 57 -12.41 -12.53 13.99
CA ASN A 57 -12.52 -13.57 15.00
C ASN A 57 -13.47 -13.10 16.09
N ASN A 58 -14.58 -13.80 16.32
CA ASN A 58 -15.58 -13.45 17.33
C ASN A 58 -16.03 -11.97 17.27
N ASN A 59 -16.42 -11.47 16.10
CA ASN A 59 -16.86 -10.08 15.90
C ASN A 59 -15.75 -9.02 16.08
N ILE A 60 -14.48 -9.44 16.25
CA ILE A 60 -13.31 -8.57 16.36
C ILE A 60 -12.50 -8.66 15.07
N TRP A 61 -12.25 -7.51 14.44
CA TRP A 61 -11.42 -7.40 13.25
C TRP A 61 -9.97 -7.11 13.61
N PHE A 62 -9.06 -7.98 13.19
CA PHE A 62 -7.63 -7.69 13.27
C PHE A 62 -7.22 -6.78 12.13
N ILE A 63 -6.56 -5.66 12.41
CA ILE A 63 -6.04 -4.74 11.39
C ILE A 63 -4.53 -4.69 11.56
N ARG A 64 -3.78 -4.79 10.46
CA ARG A 64 -2.33 -4.65 10.47
C ARG A 64 -1.94 -3.39 9.71
N VAL A 65 -1.19 -2.54 10.38
CA VAL A 65 -0.64 -1.31 9.81
C VAL A 65 0.87 -1.44 9.80
N TYR A 66 1.47 -1.39 8.61
CA TYR A 66 2.91 -1.39 8.42
C TYR A 66 3.34 0.00 7.94
N ILE A 67 4.38 0.53 8.57
CA ILE A 67 5.01 1.78 8.16
C ILE A 67 6.40 1.41 7.66
N ASN A 68 6.58 1.50 6.35
CA ASN A 68 7.84 1.19 5.68
C ASN A 68 8.53 2.52 5.32
N PRO A 69 9.45 3.02 6.17
CA PRO A 69 10.23 4.19 5.81
C PRO A 69 11.23 3.84 4.69
N LEU A 70 11.61 4.83 3.89
CA LEU A 70 12.70 4.75 2.90
C LEU A 70 12.46 3.88 1.64
N VAL A 71 11.27 3.34 1.41
CA VAL A 71 10.97 2.62 0.15
C VAL A 71 11.24 3.50 -1.08
N SER A 72 10.92 4.78 -0.98
CA SER A 72 11.18 5.79 -2.04
C SER A 72 12.67 5.95 -2.40
N PHE A 73 13.62 5.51 -1.56
CA PHE A 73 15.05 5.59 -1.86
C PHE A 73 15.50 4.61 -2.95
N ILE A 74 14.71 3.55 -3.22
CA ILE A 74 15.00 2.62 -4.31
C ILE A 74 15.06 3.38 -5.64
N TRP A 75 14.16 4.34 -5.84
CA TRP A 75 14.13 5.18 -7.04
C TRP A 75 15.34 6.10 -7.16
N VAL A 76 15.88 6.60 -6.04
CA VAL A 76 17.13 7.39 -6.04
C VAL A 76 18.29 6.57 -6.60
N GLY A 77 18.36 5.28 -6.25
CA GLY A 77 19.33 4.35 -6.82
C GLY A 77 19.20 4.19 -8.34
N VAL A 78 17.96 4.07 -8.84
CA VAL A 78 17.67 4.00 -10.28
C VAL A 78 18.13 5.27 -11.00
N PHE A 79 17.87 6.45 -10.42
CA PHE A 79 18.35 7.72 -10.98
C PHE A 79 19.88 7.80 -10.99
N ILE A 80 20.57 7.31 -9.96
CA ILE A 80 22.04 7.24 -9.93
C ILE A 80 22.58 6.35 -11.05
N MET A 81 21.95 5.20 -11.30
CA MET A 81 22.38 4.27 -12.35
C MET A 81 22.20 4.88 -13.74
N ILE A 82 21.05 5.50 -13.99
CA ILE A 82 20.78 6.21 -15.25
C ILE A 82 21.79 7.34 -15.44
N PHE A 83 22.01 8.15 -14.42
CA PHE A 83 22.95 9.27 -14.49
C PHE A 83 24.39 8.80 -14.77
N SER A 84 24.84 7.75 -14.07
CA SER A 84 26.13 7.11 -14.32
C SER A 84 26.25 6.59 -15.76
N SER A 85 25.21 5.93 -16.26
CA SER A 85 25.18 5.42 -17.64
C SER A 85 25.25 6.55 -18.67
N VAL A 86 24.47 7.62 -18.48
CA VAL A 86 24.48 8.79 -19.37
C VAL A 86 25.85 9.45 -19.40
N ILE A 87 26.49 9.64 -18.23
CA ILE A 87 27.85 10.19 -18.15
C ILE A 87 28.85 9.29 -18.87
N ALA A 88 28.77 7.97 -18.67
CA ALA A 88 29.69 7.03 -19.29
C ALA A 88 29.60 7.02 -20.83
N VAL A 89 28.40 7.19 -21.38
CA VAL A 89 28.18 7.29 -22.83
C VAL A 89 28.65 8.63 -23.40
N ILE A 90 28.39 9.74 -22.71
CA ILE A 90 28.79 11.08 -23.17
C ILE A 90 30.32 11.26 -23.15
N LYS A 91 31.02 10.60 -22.22
CA LYS A 91 32.48 10.72 -22.06
C LYS A 91 33.29 9.86 -23.05
N LYS A 92 32.62 9.12 -23.93
CA LYS A 92 33.22 8.30 -24.99
C LYS A 92 33.05 8.99 -26.35
#